data_AF-A0A661LDP7-F1
#
_entry.id   AF-A0A661LDP7-F1
#
_cell.length_a   1.000
_cell.length_b   1.000
_cell.length_c   1.000
_cell.angle_alpha   90.00
_cell.angle_beta   90.00
_cell.angle_gamma   90.00
#
_symmetry.space_group_name_H-M   'P 1'
#
loop_
_entity.id
_entity.type
_entity.pdbx_description
1 polymer ?
#
loop_
_entity_poly.entity_id
_entity_poly.type
_entity_poly.pdbx_seq_one_letter_code
_entity_poly.pdbx_strand_id
1 'polypeptide(L)'
;MSFSLEHFLKSHRQRIIDEWVKRLHCEVSKRYSERPVEELRETVTQAFEANCAFLLKEDLTPINSFIKKITKMRLEAGFALSDVQKAFELFRKVTIPLMGTKADPKSFQDNIVKINDCLAYTIHQFSDWFQAMHERSIMQYS
;
A
#
# COMPACT_ATOMS: atom_id res chain seq x y z
N MET A 1 18.79 -4.02 22.97
CA MET A 1 17.39 -3.56 22.84
C MET A 1 16.72 -4.44 21.79
N SER A 2 15.50 -4.92 22.04
CA SER A 2 14.74 -5.63 20.99
C SER A 2 14.29 -4.64 19.92
N PHE A 3 14.18 -5.10 18.69
CA PHE A 3 13.63 -4.29 17.60
C PHE A 3 12.18 -3.86 17.92
N SER A 4 11.84 -2.61 17.62
CA SER A 4 10.47 -2.08 17.72
C SER A 4 9.98 -1.68 16.33
N LEU A 5 8.92 -2.33 15.86
CA LEU A 5 8.31 -2.03 14.56
C LEU A 5 7.79 -0.60 14.51
N GLU A 6 7.14 -0.12 15.57
CA GLU A 6 6.64 1.26 15.65
C GLU A 6 7.77 2.28 15.51
N HIS A 7 8.85 2.11 16.28
CA HIS A 7 10.00 3.01 16.20
C HIS A 7 10.64 2.97 14.82
N PHE A 8 10.76 1.78 14.22
CA PHE A 8 11.29 1.62 12.87
C PHE A 8 10.43 2.34 11.82
N LEU A 9 9.11 2.11 11.80
CA LEU A 9 8.20 2.74 10.85
C LEU A 9 8.18 4.27 11.03
N LYS A 10 8.21 4.76 12.27
CA LYS A 10 8.26 6.20 12.55
C LYS A 10 9.58 6.84 12.09
N SER A 11 10.71 6.23 12.42
CA SER A 11 12.05 6.74 12.06
C SER A 11 12.34 6.67 10.55
N HIS A 12 11.73 5.72 9.84
CA HIS A 12 11.93 5.52 8.40
C HIS A 12 10.76 6.03 7.55
N ARG A 13 9.73 6.63 8.16
CA ARG A 13 8.50 7.09 7.48
C ARG A 13 8.79 7.85 6.19
N GLN A 14 9.58 8.91 6.28
CA GLN A 14 9.87 9.77 5.13
C GLN A 14 10.60 9.00 4.03
N ARG A 15 11.62 8.21 4.42
CA ARG A 15 12.40 7.39 3.48
C ARG A 15 11.55 6.34 2.78
N ILE A 16 10.64 5.68 3.49
CA ILE A 16 9.74 4.67 2.91
C ILE A 16 8.78 5.34 1.93
N ILE A 17 8.16 6.46 2.30
CA ILE A 17 7.23 7.21 1.44
C ILE A 17 7.94 7.71 0.19
N ASP A 18 9.10 8.35 0.32
CA ASP A 18 9.84 8.90 -0.82
C ASP A 18 10.26 7.82 -1.82
N GLU A 19 10.80 6.70 -1.32
CA GLU A 19 11.19 5.60 -2.18
C GLU A 19 9.96 4.92 -2.82
N TRP A 20 8.87 4.77 -2.08
CA TRP A 20 7.63 4.22 -2.63
C TRP A 20 7.07 5.12 -3.73
N VAL A 21 6.99 6.43 -3.52
CA VAL A 21 6.54 7.40 -4.55
C VAL A 21 7.43 7.34 -5.79
N LYS A 22 8.75 7.36 -5.60
CA LYS A 22 9.72 7.29 -6.70
C LYS A 22 9.53 6.02 -7.53
N ARG A 23 9.44 4.86 -6.87
CA ARG A 23 9.26 3.57 -7.56
C ARG A 23 7.90 3.46 -8.22
N LEU A 24 6.86 4.03 -7.60
CA LEU A 24 5.53 4.09 -8.19
C LEU A 24 5.54 4.86 -9.52
N HIS A 25 6.24 5.99 -9.54
CA HIS A 25 6.37 6.84 -10.73
C HIS A 25 7.22 6.22 -11.84
N CYS A 26 8.14 5.31 -11.53
CA CYS A 26 9.11 4.78 -12.50
C CYS A 26 8.90 3.32 -12.92
N GLU A 27 8.31 2.48 -12.07
CA GLU A 27 8.41 1.00 -12.21
C GLU A 27 7.08 0.30 -12.43
N VAL A 28 5.93 0.94 -12.15
CA VAL A 28 4.65 0.22 -12.08
C VAL A 28 3.91 0.23 -13.42
N SER A 29 3.54 1.41 -13.92
CA SER A 29 2.87 1.55 -15.22
C SER A 29 2.95 2.97 -15.75
N LYS A 30 2.70 3.14 -17.06
CA LYS A 30 2.64 4.46 -17.71
C LYS A 30 1.63 5.40 -17.02
N ARG A 31 0.49 4.86 -16.58
CA ARG A 31 -0.54 5.63 -15.89
C ARG A 31 -0.06 6.19 -14.57
N TYR A 32 0.82 5.50 -13.84
CA TYR A 32 1.43 6.03 -12.63
C TYR A 32 2.53 7.04 -12.95
N SER A 33 3.33 6.83 -13.99
CA SER A 33 4.38 7.78 -14.40
C SER A 33 3.84 9.12 -14.91
N GLU A 34 2.58 9.16 -15.33
CA GLU A 34 1.91 10.38 -15.82
C GLU A 34 1.17 11.13 -14.70
N ARG A 35 1.10 10.58 -13.47
CA ARG A 35 0.43 11.26 -12.36
C ARG A 35 1.30 12.36 -11.78
N PRO A 36 0.69 13.47 -11.31
CA PRO A 36 1.40 14.44 -10.50
C PRO A 36 2.07 13.77 -9.30
N VAL A 37 3.35 14.06 -9.08
CA VAL A 37 4.12 13.50 -7.96
C VAL A 37 3.46 13.80 -6.61
N GLU A 38 2.83 14.96 -6.46
CA GLU A 38 2.12 15.32 -5.23
C GLU A 38 0.87 14.45 -4.97
N GLU A 39 0.15 14.07 -6.03
CA GLU A 39 -0.97 13.12 -5.90
C GLU A 39 -0.47 11.73 -5.45
N LEU A 40 0.65 11.29 -6.02
CA LEU A 40 1.28 10.04 -5.61
C LEU A 40 1.75 10.10 -4.17
N ARG A 41 2.37 11.20 -3.75
CA ARG A 41 2.82 11.44 -2.39
C ARG A 41 1.67 11.43 -1.40
N GLU A 42 0.56 12.09 -1.70
CA GLU A 42 -0.61 12.11 -0.84
C GLU A 42 -1.18 10.70 -0.65
N THR A 43 -1.38 9.98 -1.76
CA THR A 43 -1.99 8.64 -1.74
C THR A 43 -1.07 7.58 -1.11
N VAL A 44 0.23 7.63 -1.37
CA VAL A 44 1.23 6.78 -0.72
C VAL A 44 1.33 7.09 0.77
N THR A 45 1.24 8.36 1.18
CA THR A 45 1.25 8.74 2.60
C THR A 45 0.04 8.17 3.33
N GLN A 46 -1.16 8.29 2.75
CA GLN A 46 -2.38 7.69 3.30
C GLN A 46 -2.29 6.17 3.39
N ALA A 47 -1.76 5.51 2.35
CA ALA A 47 -1.54 4.06 2.34
C ALA A 47 -0.55 3.63 3.43
N PHE A 48 0.55 4.37 3.60
CA PHE A 48 1.55 4.11 4.63
C PHE A 48 0.95 4.23 6.04
N GLU A 49 0.18 5.28 6.30
CA GLU A 49 -0.47 5.49 7.60
C GLU A 49 -1.52 4.42 7.90
N ALA A 50 -2.29 4.02 6.89
CA ALA A 50 -3.23 2.92 7.01
C ALA A 50 -2.54 1.58 7.28
N ASN A 51 -1.44 1.28 6.60
CA ASN A 51 -0.63 0.10 6.87
C ASN A 51 -0.04 0.15 8.29
N CYS A 52 0.42 1.31 8.77
CA CYS A 52 0.89 1.47 10.14
C CYS A 52 -0.22 1.20 11.17
N ALA A 53 -1.43 1.70 10.94
CA ALA A 53 -2.57 1.46 11.83
C ALA A 53 -2.91 -0.04 11.91
N PHE A 54 -2.93 -0.73 10.77
CA PHE A 54 -3.07 -2.19 10.74
C PHE A 54 -1.95 -2.85 11.53
N LEU A 55 -0.69 -2.61 11.17
CA LEU A 55 0.46 -3.37 11.69
C LEU A 55 0.70 -3.16 13.18
N LEU A 56 0.38 -1.97 13.71
CA LEU A 56 0.69 -1.57 15.08
C LEU A 56 -0.50 -1.70 16.02
N LYS A 57 -1.73 -1.59 15.51
CA LYS A 57 -2.93 -1.50 16.34
C LYS A 57 -4.02 -2.49 15.93
N GLU A 58 -3.79 -3.26 14.86
CA GLU A 58 -4.78 -4.16 14.25
C GLU A 58 -6.07 -3.43 13.84
N ASP A 59 -5.99 -2.11 13.64
CA ASP A 59 -7.11 -1.27 13.25
C ASP A 59 -7.27 -1.29 11.72
N LEU A 60 -8.31 -1.99 11.27
CA LEU A 60 -8.65 -2.15 9.86
C LEU A 60 -9.43 -0.94 9.29
N THR A 61 -9.85 0.01 10.12
CA THR A 61 -10.70 1.13 9.71
C THR A 61 -10.01 2.04 8.69
N PRO A 62 -8.75 2.45 8.89
CA PRO A 62 -8.05 3.34 7.95
C PRO A 62 -7.80 2.66 6.60
N ILE A 63 -7.38 1.38 6.61
CA ILE A 63 -7.08 0.65 5.38
C ILE A 63 -8.34 0.40 4.56
N ASN A 64 -9.46 0.04 5.20
CA ASN A 64 -10.72 -0.16 4.49
C ASN A 64 -11.25 1.15 3.87
N SER A 65 -11.10 2.26 4.59
CA SER A 65 -11.50 3.58 4.09
C SER A 65 -10.62 4.03 2.91
N PHE A 66 -9.31 3.81 3.03
CA PHE A 66 -8.35 4.07 1.96
C PHE A 66 -8.63 3.22 0.72
N ILE A 67 -8.89 1.91 0.89
CA ILE A 67 -9.23 0.99 -0.22
C ILE A 67 -10.45 1.50 -0.99
N LYS A 68 -11.54 1.86 -0.31
CA LYS A 68 -12.73 2.40 -0.98
C LYS A 68 -12.41 3.66 -1.80
N LYS A 69 -11.64 4.59 -1.21
CA LYS A 69 -11.23 5.84 -1.88
C LYS A 69 -10.37 5.55 -3.11
N ILE A 70 -9.30 4.76 -2.94
CA ILE A 70 -8.31 4.51 -3.98
C ILE A 70 -8.87 3.65 -5.12
N THR A 71 -9.75 2.69 -4.82
CA THR A 71 -10.44 1.88 -5.83
C THR A 71 -11.26 2.76 -6.76
N LYS A 72 -12.11 3.63 -6.20
CA LYS A 72 -12.92 4.56 -7.01
C LYS A 72 -12.03 5.47 -7.85
N MET A 73 -11.07 6.14 -7.21
CA MET A 73 -10.20 7.12 -7.87
C MET A 73 -9.36 6.49 -9.00
N ARG A 74 -8.86 5.27 -8.81
CA ARG A 74 -8.04 4.58 -9.82
C ARG A 74 -8.90 3.94 -10.92
N LEU A 75 -10.09 3.43 -10.60
CA LEU A 75 -11.03 2.94 -11.61
C LEU A 75 -11.51 4.06 -12.53
N GLU A 76 -11.89 5.22 -11.99
CA GLU A 76 -12.30 6.41 -12.78
C GLU A 76 -11.15 6.94 -13.65
N ALA A 77 -9.91 6.82 -13.16
CA ALA A 77 -8.71 7.11 -13.92
C ALA A 77 -8.28 5.97 -14.87
N GLY A 78 -9.09 4.92 -14.99
CA GLY A 78 -8.96 3.77 -15.88
C GLY A 78 -7.84 2.78 -15.55
N PHE A 79 -7.23 2.86 -14.38
CA PHE A 79 -6.14 1.95 -14.01
C PHE A 79 -6.59 0.49 -14.08
N ALA A 80 -5.68 -0.38 -14.53
CA ALA A 80 -5.89 -1.82 -14.44
C ALA A 80 -5.78 -2.25 -12.97
N LEU A 81 -6.54 -3.30 -12.60
CA LEU A 81 -6.47 -3.93 -11.27
C LEU A 81 -5.01 -4.24 -10.89
N SER A 82 -4.27 -4.85 -11.82
CA SER A 82 -2.89 -5.29 -11.62
C SER A 82 -1.91 -4.14 -11.39
N ASP A 83 -2.16 -2.95 -11.94
CA ASP A 83 -1.32 -1.77 -11.69
C ASP A 83 -1.39 -1.36 -10.21
N VAL A 84 -2.61 -1.30 -9.66
CA VAL A 84 -2.82 -0.86 -8.28
C VAL A 84 -2.35 -1.92 -7.29
N GLN A 85 -2.52 -3.21 -7.60
CA GLN A 85 -1.95 -4.29 -6.79
C GLN A 85 -0.42 -4.19 -6.71
N LYS A 86 0.27 -4.01 -7.85
CA LYS A 86 1.73 -3.79 -7.88
C LYS A 86 2.14 -2.55 -7.09
N ALA A 87 1.33 -1.49 -7.12
CA ALA A 87 1.57 -0.29 -6.33
C ALA A 87 1.53 -0.58 -4.82
N PHE A 88 0.60 -1.41 -4.33
CA PHE A 88 0.59 -1.82 -2.91
C PHE A 88 1.80 -2.68 -2.55
N GLU A 89 2.21 -3.59 -3.43
CA GLU A 89 3.37 -4.44 -3.18
C GLU A 89 4.69 -3.67 -3.01
N LEU A 90 4.78 -2.45 -3.54
CA LEU A 90 5.96 -1.62 -3.33
C LEU A 90 6.21 -1.34 -1.83
N PHE A 91 5.16 -1.31 -0.99
CA PHE A 91 5.33 -1.15 0.45
C PHE A 91 6.26 -2.20 1.05
N ARG A 92 6.03 -3.50 0.78
CA ARG A 92 6.93 -4.57 1.27
C ARG A 92 8.29 -4.52 0.60
N LYS A 93 8.35 -4.21 -0.70
CA LYS A 93 9.61 -4.14 -1.46
C LYS A 93 10.53 -3.01 -0.97
N VAL A 94 9.98 -1.98 -0.35
CA VAL A 94 10.75 -0.89 0.28
C VAL A 94 11.02 -1.19 1.76
N THR A 95 10.01 -1.64 2.49
CA THR A 95 10.06 -1.76 3.96
C THR A 95 10.89 -2.95 4.42
N ILE A 96 10.75 -4.12 3.79
CA ILE A 96 11.44 -5.35 4.23
C ILE A 96 12.97 -5.21 4.10
N PRO A 97 13.55 -4.75 2.98
CA PRO A 97 15.00 -4.59 2.88
C PRO A 97 15.56 -3.61 3.93
N LEU A 98 14.85 -2.50 4.19
CA LEU A 98 15.26 -1.55 5.23
C LEU A 98 15.25 -2.19 6.62
N MET A 99 14.21 -2.96 6.93
CA MET A 99 14.08 -3.67 8.20
C MET A 99 15.18 -4.72 8.40
N GLY A 100 15.54 -5.46 7.35
CA GLY A 100 16.57 -6.50 7.41
C GLY A 100 17.96 -5.99 7.78
N THR A 101 18.22 -4.69 7.60
CA THR A 101 19.48 -4.05 8.04
C THR A 101 19.48 -3.62 9.51
N LYS A 102 18.34 -3.74 10.22
CA LYS A 102 18.12 -3.16 11.55
C LYS A 102 17.59 -4.15 12.58
N ALA A 103 16.72 -5.06 12.17
CA ALA A 103 16.08 -6.02 13.05
C ALA A 103 16.98 -7.23 13.36
N ASP A 104 16.87 -7.76 14.57
CA ASP A 104 17.39 -9.09 14.87
C ASP A 104 16.60 -10.18 14.10
N PRO A 105 17.16 -11.38 13.86
CA PRO A 105 16.53 -12.38 13.00
C PRO A 105 15.11 -12.77 13.40
N LYS A 106 14.82 -12.87 14.70
CA LYS A 106 13.50 -13.24 15.21
C LYS A 106 12.50 -12.13 14.92
N SER A 107 12.82 -10.89 15.32
CA SER A 107 11.98 -9.74 15.04
C SER A 107 11.77 -9.53 13.54
N PHE A 108 12.80 -9.76 12.72
CA PHE A 108 12.67 -9.66 11.26
C PHE A 108 11.65 -10.65 10.70
N GLN A 109 11.75 -11.92 11.11
CA GLN A 109 10.82 -12.97 10.70
C GLN A 109 9.38 -12.64 11.13
N ASP A 110 9.18 -12.30 12.41
CA ASP A 110 7.86 -12.00 12.95
C ASP A 110 7.19 -10.81 12.22
N ASN A 111 7.98 -9.77 11.90
CA ASN A 111 7.44 -8.59 11.23
C ASN A 111 7.24 -8.76 9.71
N ILE A 112 7.98 -9.64 9.04
CA ILE A 112 7.71 -9.98 7.63
C ILE A 112 6.34 -10.63 7.50
N VAL A 113 6.01 -11.57 8.38
CA VAL A 113 4.70 -12.24 8.35
C VAL A 113 3.58 -11.21 8.48
N LYS A 114 3.68 -10.32 9.48
CA LYS A 114 2.71 -9.22 9.67
C LYS A 114 2.56 -8.30 8.44
N ILE A 115 3.68 -7.92 7.81
CA ILE A 115 3.65 -7.09 6.60
C ILE A 115 2.95 -7.83 5.45
N ASN A 116 3.22 -9.12 5.29
CA ASN A 116 2.60 -9.93 4.25
C ASN A 116 1.10 -10.12 4.50
N ASP A 117 0.67 -10.35 5.73
CA ASP A 117 -0.75 -10.48 6.09
C ASP A 117 -1.51 -9.17 5.84
N CYS A 118 -0.91 -8.04 6.25
CA CYS A 118 -1.45 -6.70 5.98
C CYS A 118 -1.63 -6.45 4.47
N LEU A 119 -0.64 -6.80 3.65
CA LEU A 119 -0.72 -6.64 2.20
C LEU A 119 -1.67 -7.62 1.54
N ALA A 120 -1.71 -8.87 1.98
CA ALA A 120 -2.65 -9.86 1.49
C ALA A 120 -4.08 -9.36 1.72
N TYR A 121 -4.41 -8.93 2.95
CA TYR A 121 -5.70 -8.32 3.26
C TYR A 121 -6.01 -7.15 2.34
N THR A 122 -5.06 -6.21 2.20
CA THR A 122 -5.24 -5.00 1.38
C THR A 122 -5.52 -5.35 -0.08
N ILE A 123 -4.78 -6.30 -0.66
CA ILE A 123 -4.92 -6.73 -2.05
C ILE A 123 -6.25 -7.47 -2.27
N HIS A 124 -6.64 -8.37 -1.37
CA HIS A 124 -7.91 -9.09 -1.47
C HIS A 124 -9.10 -8.13 -1.40
N GLN A 125 -9.16 -7.31 -0.36
CA GLN A 125 -10.23 -6.32 -0.20
C GLN A 125 -10.28 -5.35 -1.39
N PHE A 126 -9.14 -4.85 -1.85
CA PHE A 126 -9.08 -4.02 -3.05
C PHE A 126 -9.66 -4.72 -4.28
N SER A 127 -9.31 -6.00 -4.48
CA SER A 127 -9.77 -6.78 -5.63
C SER A 127 -11.28 -6.98 -5.61
N ASP A 128 -11.85 -7.32 -4.45
CA ASP A 128 -13.29 -7.49 -4.27
C ASP A 128 -14.04 -6.17 -4.56
N TRP A 129 -13.54 -5.05 -4.03
CA TRP A 129 -14.13 -3.73 -4.29
C TRP A 129 -14.03 -3.33 -5.76
N PHE A 130 -12.89 -3.59 -6.41
CA PHE A 130 -12.67 -3.24 -7.81
C PHE A 130 -13.59 -4.05 -8.73
N GLN A 131 -13.73 -5.36 -8.48
CA GLN A 131 -14.63 -6.23 -9.22
C GLN A 131 -16.10 -5.80 -9.05
N ALA A 132 -16.55 -5.58 -7.81
CA ALA A 132 -17.91 -5.15 -7.54
C ALA A 132 -18.25 -3.80 -8.19
N MET A 133 -17.31 -2.86 -8.25
CA MET A 133 -17.52 -1.59 -8.95
C MET A 133 -17.56 -1.77 -10.48
N HIS A 134 -16.72 -2.66 -11.02
CA HIS A 134 -16.71 -2.96 -12.45
C HIS A 134 -18.04 -3.59 -12.90
N GLU A 135 -18.54 -4.59 -12.16
CA GLU A 135 -19.83 -5.25 -12.42
C GLU A 135 -20.99 -4.26 -12.39
N ARG A 136 -21.04 -3.38 -11.38
CA ARG A 136 -22.08 -2.33 -11.29
C ARG A 136 -22.03 -1.35 -12.45
N SER A 137 -20.84 -1.00 -12.92
CA SER A 137 -20.71 -0.11 -14.08
C SER A 137 -21.30 -0.76 -15.34
N ILE A 138 -21.05 -2.06 -15.57
CA ILE A 138 -21.60 -2.80 -16.71
C ILE A 138 -23.13 -2.85 -16.65
N MET A 139 -23.71 -3.11 -15.46
CA MET A 139 -25.16 -3.14 -15.27
C MET A 139 -25.86 -1.78 -15.47
N GLN A 140 -25.16 -0.66 -15.27
CA GLN A 140 -25.73 0.68 -15.50
C GLN A 140 -25.74 1.10 -16.97
N TYR A 141 -24.95 0.43 -17.81
CA TYR A 141 -24.89 0.65 -19.26
C TYR A 141 -25.59 -0.46 -20.08
N SER A 142 -26.31 -1.38 -19.41
CA SER A 142 -27.15 -2.42 -20.03
C SER A 142 -28.63 -2.03 -19.92
#